data_AF-A0A1H5TUP4-F1
#
_entry.id   AF-A0A1H5TUP4-F1
#
_cell.length_a   1.000
_cell.length_b   1.000
_cell.length_c   1.000
_cell.angle_alpha   90.00
_cell.angle_beta   90.00
_cell.angle_gamma   90.00
#
_symmetry.space_group_name_H-M   'P 1'
#
loop_
_entity.id
_entity.type
_entity.pdbx_description
1 polymer ?
#
loop_
_entity_poly.entity_id
_entity_poly.type
_entity_poly.pdbx_seq_one_letter_code
_entity_poly.pdbx_strand_id
1 'polypeptide(L)'
;MDIDKLIDYNLSLVYKAEGHKFQTNYFENPIGKKITHIVRANEFAKYLINEDLITVDGSFSYITRKGKTISENGGWLKYLEVENGKEKHEINKSSIEYENLNLQKEISILTIENLKLQNTQLRRYIIYSVSGFVMGIVAGNIKEIVKFIATYFAHK
;
A
#
# COMPACT_ATOMS: atom_id res chain seq x y z
N MET A 1 -2.48 25.24 -25.12
CA MET A 1 -2.05 24.10 -25.97
C MET A 1 -1.66 23.00 -25.02
N ASP A 2 -2.20 21.80 -25.23
CA ASP A 2 -1.94 20.66 -24.37
C ASP A 2 -0.45 20.25 -24.48
N ILE A 3 0.27 20.30 -23.36
CA ILE A 3 1.71 20.06 -23.31
C ILE A 3 2.03 18.60 -23.63
N ASP A 4 1.18 17.66 -23.22
CA ASP A 4 1.43 16.23 -23.42
C ASP A 4 1.29 15.85 -24.88
N LYS A 5 0.31 16.42 -25.58
CA LYS A 5 0.20 16.28 -27.04
C LYS A 5 1.37 16.91 -27.78
N LEU A 6 1.91 18.02 -27.26
CA LEU A 6 3.09 18.65 -27.84
C LEU A 6 4.34 17.76 -27.66
N ILE A 7 4.51 17.17 -26.48
CA ILE A 7 5.60 16.23 -26.18
C ILE A 7 5.48 15.01 -27.09
N ASP A 8 4.33 14.37 -27.11
CA ASP A 8 4.07 13.15 -27.88
C ASP A 8 4.41 13.35 -29.37
N TYR A 9 3.92 14.45 -29.93
CA TYR A 9 4.18 14.80 -31.32
C TYR A 9 5.66 15.03 -31.60
N ASN A 10 6.33 15.91 -30.83
CA ASN A 10 7.73 16.27 -31.08
C ASN A 10 8.70 15.13 -30.76
N LEU A 11 8.39 14.31 -29.75
CA LEU A 11 9.18 13.13 -29.45
C LEU A 11 9.15 12.16 -30.63
N SER A 12 7.99 12.00 -31.28
CA SER A 12 7.88 11.20 -32.51
C SER A 12 8.72 11.77 -33.67
N LEU A 13 8.84 13.10 -33.76
CA LEU A 13 9.66 13.75 -34.79
C LEU A 13 11.15 13.50 -34.55
N VAL A 14 11.61 13.67 -33.31
CA VAL A 14 13.00 13.40 -32.91
C VAL A 14 13.32 11.91 -33.10
N TYR A 15 12.40 11.02 -32.75
CA TYR A 15 12.56 9.57 -32.96
C TYR A 15 12.64 9.19 -34.44
N LYS A 16 11.78 9.75 -35.30
CA LYS A 16 11.84 9.48 -36.75
C LYS A 16 13.11 10.02 -37.40
N ALA A 17 13.72 11.03 -36.80
CA ALA A 17 15.00 11.56 -37.23
C ALA A 17 16.19 10.73 -36.73
N GLU A 18 16.00 9.60 -36.03
CA GLU A 18 17.08 8.79 -35.46
C GLU A 18 18.15 8.44 -36.52
N GLY A 19 19.37 8.96 -36.33
CA GLY A 19 20.50 8.87 -37.29
C GLY A 19 20.79 10.17 -38.06
N HIS A 20 19.88 11.15 -38.02
CA HIS A 20 20.02 12.48 -38.58
C HIS A 20 19.94 13.55 -37.49
N LYS A 21 20.54 14.72 -37.77
CA LYS A 21 20.59 15.83 -36.83
C LYS A 21 19.23 16.56 -36.78
N PHE A 22 18.40 16.30 -35.77
CA PHE A 22 17.14 17.04 -35.56
C PHE A 22 17.44 18.41 -34.93
N GLN A 23 17.02 19.51 -35.55
CA GLN A 23 17.28 20.85 -34.99
C GLN A 23 16.19 21.26 -33.99
N THR A 24 16.59 21.83 -32.84
CA THR A 24 15.68 22.29 -31.78
C THR A 24 14.69 23.36 -32.26
N ASN A 25 15.08 24.17 -33.25
CA ASN A 25 14.21 25.18 -33.88
C ASN A 25 13.16 24.59 -34.84
N TYR A 26 13.19 23.27 -35.08
CA TYR A 26 12.19 22.54 -35.86
C TYR A 26 11.15 21.84 -34.99
N PHE A 27 11.10 22.13 -33.69
CA PHE A 27 9.93 21.74 -32.92
C PHE A 27 8.68 22.40 -33.47
N GLU A 28 7.62 21.62 -33.54
CA GLU A 28 6.36 21.94 -34.18
C GLU A 28 5.21 21.75 -33.19
N ASN A 29 4.17 22.54 -33.33
CA ASN A 29 2.93 22.26 -32.62
C ASN A 29 2.22 21.06 -33.26
N PRO A 30 1.20 20.46 -32.62
CA PRO A 30 0.44 19.34 -33.19
C PRO A 30 -0.29 19.63 -34.52
N ILE A 31 -0.29 20.90 -34.97
CA ILE A 31 -0.87 21.35 -36.25
C ILE A 31 0.23 21.47 -37.32
N GLY A 32 1.48 21.07 -37.02
CA GLY A 32 2.63 21.11 -37.93
C GLY A 32 3.24 22.51 -38.13
N LYS A 33 2.88 23.50 -37.30
CA LYS A 33 3.51 24.84 -37.33
C LYS A 33 4.69 24.88 -36.38
N LYS A 34 5.85 25.33 -36.87
CA LYS A 34 7.05 25.53 -36.06
C LYS A 34 6.78 26.45 -34.87
N ILE A 35 7.44 26.16 -33.76
CA ILE A 35 7.46 27.04 -32.59
C ILE A 35 8.32 28.26 -32.96
N THR A 36 7.66 29.33 -33.42
CA THR A 36 8.30 30.53 -34.00
C THR A 36 9.15 31.32 -33.02
N HIS A 37 8.85 31.22 -31.72
CA HIS A 37 9.62 31.91 -30.68
C HIS A 37 10.73 31.00 -30.18
N ILE A 38 11.99 31.37 -30.48
CA ILE A 38 13.18 30.61 -30.06
C ILE A 38 13.25 30.37 -28.55
N VAL A 39 12.80 31.34 -27.75
CA VAL A 39 12.72 31.21 -26.29
C VAL A 39 11.78 30.08 -25.89
N ARG A 40 10.59 29.99 -26.50
CA ARG A 40 9.61 28.93 -26.23
C ARG A 40 10.10 27.57 -26.71
N ALA A 41 10.77 27.50 -27.86
CA ALA A 41 11.36 26.26 -28.35
C ALA A 41 12.45 25.75 -27.39
N ASN A 42 13.26 26.65 -26.84
CA ASN A 42 14.29 26.31 -25.85
C ASN A 42 13.69 25.91 -24.50
N GLU A 43 12.64 26.59 -24.02
CA GLU A 43 11.92 26.19 -22.81
C GLU A 43 11.30 24.79 -22.97
N PHE A 44 10.71 24.52 -24.12
CA PHE A 44 10.17 23.20 -24.44
C PHE A 44 11.28 22.14 -24.51
N ALA A 45 12.42 22.45 -25.12
CA ALA A 45 13.59 21.57 -25.13
C ALA A 45 14.06 21.23 -23.71
N LYS A 46 14.14 22.24 -22.82
CA LYS A 46 14.50 22.04 -21.40
C LYS A 46 13.52 21.11 -20.70
N TYR A 47 12.23 21.24 -20.99
CA TYR A 47 11.23 20.33 -20.43
C TYR A 47 11.49 18.88 -20.86
N LEU A 48 11.71 18.64 -22.16
CA LEU A 48 12.03 17.30 -22.67
C LEU A 48 13.35 16.74 -22.10
N ILE A 49 14.33 17.59 -21.82
CA ILE A 49 15.59 17.20 -21.17
C ILE A 49 15.34 16.82 -19.71
N ASN A 50 14.55 17.61 -18.96
CA ASN A 50 14.23 17.33 -17.57
C ASN A 50 13.49 16.00 -17.40
N GLU A 51 12.62 15.67 -18.36
CA GLU A 51 11.92 14.39 -18.42
C GLU A 51 12.80 13.24 -18.96
N ASP A 52 14.09 13.50 -19.23
CA ASP A 52 15.05 12.55 -19.80
C ASP A 52 14.56 11.94 -21.12
N LEU A 53 13.84 12.72 -21.95
CA LEU A 53 13.31 12.26 -23.24
C LEU A 53 14.29 12.54 -24.40
N ILE A 54 15.03 13.63 -24.29
CA ILE A 54 16.04 14.04 -25.28
C ILE A 54 17.29 14.58 -24.58
N THR A 55 18.40 14.61 -25.31
CA THR A 55 19.59 15.40 -25.01
C THR A 55 19.81 16.44 -26.11
N VAL A 56 20.42 17.57 -25.78
CA VAL A 56 20.73 18.62 -26.75
C VAL A 56 22.24 18.86 -26.81
N ASP A 57 22.80 18.86 -28.02
CA ASP A 57 24.17 19.28 -28.31
C ASP A 57 24.14 20.43 -29.34
N GLY A 58 24.51 21.63 -28.89
CA GLY A 58 24.37 22.86 -29.66
C GLY A 58 22.92 23.14 -30.06
N SER A 59 22.64 23.10 -31.36
CA SER A 59 21.29 23.31 -31.93
C SER A 59 20.56 22.01 -32.27
N PHE A 60 21.13 20.86 -31.90
CA PHE A 60 20.61 19.55 -32.27
C PHE A 60 20.07 18.79 -31.07
N SER A 61 18.92 18.16 -31.24
CA SER A 61 18.27 17.30 -30.27
C SER A 61 18.45 15.83 -30.66
N TYR A 62 18.74 15.00 -29.68
CA TYR A 62 18.94 13.56 -29.82
C TYR A 62 18.01 12.84 -28.87
N ILE A 63 17.42 11.73 -29.29
CA ILE A 63 16.56 10.96 -28.41
C ILE A 63 17.39 10.18 -27.39
N THR A 64 16.97 10.19 -26.12
CA THR A 64 17.59 9.36 -25.08
C THR A 64 17.11 7.92 -25.19
N ARG A 65 17.71 7.03 -24.40
CA ARG A 65 17.22 5.65 -24.25
C ARG A 65 15.78 5.61 -23.71
N LYS A 66 15.44 6.46 -22.74
CA LYS A 66 14.08 6.55 -22.18
C LYS A 66 13.10 7.08 -23.22
N GLY A 67 13.42 8.18 -23.91
CA GLY A 67 12.59 8.73 -24.98
C GLY A 67 12.34 7.73 -26.12
N LYS A 68 13.36 6.95 -26.50
CA LYS A 68 13.26 5.88 -27.50
C LYS A 68 12.29 4.79 -27.05
N THR A 69 12.48 4.29 -25.83
CA THR A 69 11.60 3.26 -25.25
C THR A 69 10.15 3.73 -25.21
N ILE A 70 9.91 4.99 -24.83
CA ILE A 70 8.57 5.58 -24.79
C ILE A 70 7.98 5.68 -26.22
N SER A 71 8.77 6.13 -27.18
CA SER A 71 8.34 6.23 -28.59
C SER A 71 7.99 4.87 -29.18
N GLU A 72 8.82 3.85 -28.96
CA GLU A 72 8.61 2.47 -29.41
C GLU A 72 7.34 1.85 -28.79
N ASN A 73 7.00 2.23 -27.56
CA ASN A 73 5.84 1.71 -26.85
C ASN A 73 4.52 2.44 -27.17
N GLY A 74 4.53 3.36 -28.15
CA GLY A 74 3.34 4.06 -28.64
C GLY A 74 3.21 5.50 -28.17
N GLY A 75 4.30 6.11 -27.71
CA GLY A 75 4.38 7.55 -27.44
C GLY A 75 4.22 7.95 -25.98
N TRP A 76 4.35 9.25 -25.73
CA TRP A 76 4.30 9.87 -24.42
C TRP A 76 2.92 9.74 -23.78
N LEU A 77 1.85 9.91 -24.55
CA LEU A 77 0.48 9.81 -24.01
C LEU A 77 0.20 8.41 -23.45
N LYS A 78 0.61 7.37 -24.18
CA LYS A 78 0.46 5.99 -23.73
C LYS A 78 1.36 5.66 -22.54
N TYR A 79 2.54 6.25 -22.48
CA TYR A 79 3.39 6.16 -21.29
C TYR A 79 2.70 6.74 -20.05
N LEU A 80 2.08 7.92 -20.16
CA LEU A 80 1.33 8.52 -19.05
C LEU A 80 0.12 7.68 -18.62
N GLU A 81 -0.59 7.06 -19.57
CA GLU A 81 -1.69 6.15 -19.24
C GLU A 81 -1.22 4.95 -18.39
N VAL A 82 -0.09 4.35 -18.77
CA VAL A 82 0.51 3.22 -18.04
C VAL A 82 1.02 3.67 -16.68
N GLU A 83 1.70 4.82 -16.60
CA GLU A 83 2.29 5.31 -15.36
C GLU A 83 1.22 5.72 -14.34
N ASN A 84 0.18 6.44 -14.79
CA ASN A 84 -1.00 6.75 -13.98
C ASN A 84 -1.73 5.46 -13.50
N GLY A 85 -1.70 4.40 -14.32
CA GLY A 85 -2.21 3.08 -13.95
C GLY A 85 -1.40 2.42 -12.83
N LYS A 86 -0.06 2.48 -12.90
CA LYS A 86 0.83 1.94 -11.87
C LYS A 86 0.69 2.69 -10.54
N GLU A 87 0.65 4.02 -10.58
CA GLU A 87 0.51 4.84 -9.37
C GLU A 87 -0.82 4.53 -8.64
N LYS A 88 -1.93 4.38 -9.38
CA LYS A 88 -3.20 3.93 -8.81
C LYS A 88 -3.13 2.53 -8.21
N HIS A 89 -2.40 1.61 -8.84
CA HIS A 89 -2.19 0.26 -8.29
C HIS A 89 -1.35 0.27 -7.02
N GLU A 90 -0.31 1.10 -6.93
CA GLU A 90 0.52 1.22 -5.73
C GLU A 90 -0.22 1.86 -4.56
N ILE A 91 -1.02 2.91 -4.83
CA ILE A 91 -1.89 3.52 -3.83
C ILE A 91 -2.91 2.49 -3.31
N ASN A 92 -3.54 1.73 -4.20
CA ASN A 92 -4.47 0.67 -3.78
C ASN A 92 -3.79 -0.47 -3.02
N LYS A 93 -2.55 -0.84 -3.39
CA LYS A 93 -1.81 -1.88 -2.67
C LYS A 93 -1.47 -1.42 -1.25
N SER A 94 -1.01 -0.19 -1.08
CA SER A 94 -0.68 0.36 0.24
C SER A 94 -1.90 0.52 1.14
N SER A 95 -3.07 0.90 0.59
CA SER A 95 -4.31 1.00 1.36
C SER A 95 -4.81 -0.38 1.82
N ILE A 96 -4.76 -1.39 0.95
CA ILE A 96 -5.10 -2.79 1.29
C ILE A 96 -4.15 -3.34 2.36
N GLU A 97 -2.85 -3.03 2.28
CA GLU A 97 -1.87 -3.47 3.28
C GLU A 97 -2.14 -2.84 4.65
N TYR A 98 -2.51 -1.56 4.69
CA TYR A 98 -2.89 -0.88 5.94
C TYR A 98 -4.17 -1.47 6.55
N GLU A 99 -5.17 -1.76 5.72
CA GLU A 99 -6.42 -2.40 6.17
C GLU A 99 -6.16 -3.80 6.75
N ASN A 100 -5.36 -4.61 6.06
CA ASN A 100 -4.97 -5.94 6.55
C ASN A 100 -4.24 -5.88 7.90
N LEU A 101 -3.37 -4.88 8.09
CA LEU A 101 -2.64 -4.71 9.33
C LEU A 101 -3.55 -4.32 10.49
N ASN A 102 -4.60 -3.51 10.23
CA ASN A 102 -5.62 -3.20 11.23
C ASN A 102 -6.50 -4.40 11.56
N LEU A 103 -6.92 -5.16 10.55
CA LEU A 103 -7.68 -6.41 10.76
C LEU A 103 -6.88 -7.42 11.57
N GLN A 104 -5.57 -7.57 11.32
CA GLN A 104 -4.72 -8.45 12.13
C GLN A 104 -4.60 -7.99 13.58
N LYS A 105 -4.49 -6.68 13.83
CA LYS A 105 -4.51 -6.13 15.18
C LYS A 105 -5.84 -6.44 15.87
N GLU A 106 -6.96 -6.23 15.21
CA GLU A 106 -8.29 -6.50 15.76
C GLU A 106 -8.47 -7.98 16.10
N ILE A 107 -8.09 -8.88 15.18
CA ILE A 107 -8.10 -10.34 15.43
C ILE A 107 -7.23 -10.67 16.65
N SER A 108 -6.06 -10.07 16.79
CA SER A 108 -5.16 -10.34 17.92
C SER A 108 -5.77 -9.89 19.26
N ILE A 109 -6.43 -8.73 19.29
CA ILE A 109 -7.12 -8.20 20.47
C ILE A 109 -8.28 -9.13 20.85
N LEU A 110 -9.14 -9.45 19.89
CA LEU A 110 -10.28 -10.36 20.10
C LEU A 110 -9.83 -11.75 20.56
N THR A 111 -8.70 -12.25 20.05
CA THR A 111 -8.11 -13.52 20.48
C THR A 111 -7.66 -13.46 21.94
N ILE A 112 -6.97 -12.39 22.33
CA ILE A 112 -6.53 -12.19 23.72
C ILE A 112 -7.72 -12.10 24.67
N GLU A 113 -8.77 -11.36 24.30
CA GLU A 113 -9.98 -11.23 25.10
C GLU A 113 -10.69 -12.57 25.27
N ASN A 114 -10.85 -13.34 24.19
CA ASN A 114 -11.48 -14.66 24.24
C ASN A 114 -10.70 -15.63 25.15
N LEU A 115 -9.37 -15.67 25.04
CA LEU A 115 -8.52 -16.49 25.91
C LEU A 115 -8.64 -16.09 27.39
N LYS A 116 -8.73 -14.79 27.70
CA LYS A 116 -8.95 -14.30 29.06
C LYS A 116 -10.31 -14.73 29.61
N LEU A 117 -11.36 -14.65 28.80
CA LEU A 117 -12.70 -15.07 29.18
C LEU A 117 -12.76 -16.58 29.43
N GLN A 118 -12.17 -17.39 28.55
CA GLN A 118 -12.08 -18.85 28.72
C GLN A 118 -11.32 -19.23 30.00
N ASN A 119 -10.17 -18.60 30.25
CA ASN A 119 -9.40 -18.83 31.47
C ASN A 119 -10.19 -18.45 32.73
N THR A 120 -10.98 -17.38 32.66
CA THR A 120 -11.83 -16.95 33.78
C THR A 120 -12.96 -17.95 34.05
N GLN A 121 -13.61 -18.44 32.99
CA GLN A 121 -14.66 -19.45 33.09
C GLN A 121 -14.12 -20.76 33.65
N LEU A 122 -12.97 -21.22 33.14
CA LEU A 122 -12.29 -22.42 33.62
C LEU A 122 -11.93 -22.30 35.11
N ARG A 123 -11.39 -21.14 35.52
CA ARG A 123 -11.06 -20.90 36.93
C ARG A 123 -12.30 -20.97 37.83
N ARG A 124 -13.42 -20.39 37.42
CA ARG A 124 -14.69 -20.49 38.18
C ARG A 124 -15.18 -21.93 38.27
N TYR A 125 -15.12 -22.66 37.17
CA TYR A 125 -15.51 -24.07 37.12
C TYR A 125 -14.71 -24.91 38.11
N ILE A 126 -13.37 -24.76 38.12
CA ILE A 126 -12.48 -25.46 39.06
C ILE A 126 -12.84 -25.11 40.52
N ILE A 127 -13.08 -23.84 40.83
CA ILE A 127 -13.44 -23.41 42.19
C ILE A 127 -14.76 -24.03 42.63
N TYR A 128 -15.77 -24.06 41.76
CA TYR A 128 -17.07 -24.64 42.06
C TYR A 128 -17.01 -26.17 42.18
N SER A 129 -16.23 -26.85 41.34
CA SER A 129 -16.07 -28.30 41.43
C SER A 129 -15.37 -28.72 42.73
N VAL A 130 -14.31 -28.01 43.13
CA VAL A 130 -13.59 -28.30 44.38
C VAL A 130 -14.48 -27.99 45.59
N SER A 131 -15.14 -26.84 45.63
CA SER A 131 -16.04 -26.48 46.72
C SER A 131 -17.22 -27.45 46.85
N GLY A 132 -17.80 -27.86 45.73
CA GLY A 132 -18.90 -28.84 45.70
C GLY A 132 -18.45 -30.22 46.17
N PHE A 133 -17.25 -30.66 45.79
CA PHE A 133 -16.66 -31.91 46.27
C PHE A 133 -16.48 -31.91 47.80
N VAL A 134 -15.91 -30.83 48.36
CA VAL A 134 -15.73 -30.68 49.81
C VAL A 134 -17.08 -30.67 50.53
N MET A 135 -18.07 -29.91 50.04
CA MET A 135 -19.42 -29.90 50.62
C MET A 135 -20.07 -31.28 50.56
N GLY A 136 -19.89 -32.03 49.47
CA GLY A 136 -20.40 -33.40 49.33
C GLY A 136 -19.84 -34.34 50.40
N ILE A 137 -18.53 -34.25 50.70
CA ILE A 137 -17.90 -35.05 51.77
C ILE A 137 -18.49 -34.69 53.14
N VAL A 138 -18.63 -33.39 53.44
CA VAL A 138 -19.18 -32.93 54.71
C VAL A 138 -20.64 -33.37 54.86
N ALA A 139 -21.44 -33.23 53.80
CA ALA A 139 -22.84 -33.63 53.78
C ALA A 139 -23.01 -35.16 53.94
N GLY A 140 -22.16 -35.95 53.28
CA GLY A 140 -22.17 -37.40 53.39
C GLY A 140 -21.86 -37.91 54.80
N ASN A 141 -20.99 -37.21 55.53
CA ASN A 141 -20.55 -37.60 56.88
C ASN A 141 -21.18 -36.76 58.00
N ILE A 142 -22.26 -36.01 57.71
CA ILE A 142 -22.79 -35.00 58.62
C ILE A 142 -23.25 -35.56 59.96
N LYS A 143 -23.80 -36.79 59.98
CA LYS A 143 -24.26 -37.46 61.21
C LYS A 143 -23.10 -37.78 62.15
N GLU A 144 -21.96 -38.21 61.60
CA GLU A 144 -20.76 -38.53 62.40
C GLU A 144 -20.11 -37.25 62.93
N ILE A 145 -20.03 -36.21 62.11
CA ILE A 145 -19.50 -34.90 62.49
C ILE A 145 -20.34 -34.28 63.63
N VAL A 146 -21.67 -34.27 63.48
CA VAL A 146 -22.58 -33.75 64.52
C VAL A 146 -22.45 -34.56 65.82
N LYS A 147 -22.36 -35.89 65.72
CA LYS A 147 -22.15 -36.75 66.89
C LYS A 147 -20.81 -36.46 67.58
N PHE A 148 -19.73 -36.30 66.82
CA PHE A 148 -18.41 -35.93 67.35
C PHE A 148 -18.44 -34.59 68.10
N ILE A 149 -19.05 -33.56 67.51
CA ILE A 149 -19.19 -32.23 68.13
C ILE A 149 -20.01 -32.32 69.42
N ALA A 150 -21.16 -32.99 69.40
CA ALA A 150 -22.01 -33.15 70.57
C ALA A 150 -21.28 -33.85 71.73
N THR A 151 -20.46 -34.86 71.41
CA THR A 151 -19.67 -35.60 72.42
C THR A 151 -18.55 -34.74 73.00
N TYR A 152 -17.89 -33.92 72.17
CA TYR A 152 -16.82 -33.01 72.61
C TYR A 152 -17.34 -31.93 73.58
N PHE A 153 -18.52 -31.36 73.32
CA PHE A 153 -19.14 -30.37 74.20
C PHE A 153 -19.77 -30.97 75.46
N ALA A 154 -20.15 -32.25 75.45
CA ALA A 154 -20.65 -32.94 76.64
C ALA A 154 -19.55 -33.30 77.67
N HIS A 155 -18.27 -33.19 77.28
CA HIS A 155 -17.10 -33.47 78.13
C HIS A 155 -16.33 -32.22 78.55
N LYS A 156 -16.94 -31.05 78.41
CA LYS A 156 -16.41 -29.76 78.87
C LYS A 156 -17.39 -29.15 79.87
#